data_AF-A0AA96JPV7-F1
#
_entry.id   AF-A0AA96JPV7-F1
#
_cell.length_a   1.000
_cell.length_b   1.000
_cell.length_c   1.000
_cell.angle_alpha   90.00
_cell.angle_beta   90.00
_cell.angle_gamma   90.00
#
_symmetry.space_group_name_H-M   'P 1'
#
loop_
_entity.id
_entity.type
_entity.pdbx_description
1 polymer ?
#
loop_
_entity_poly.entity_id
_entity_poly.type
_entity_poly.pdbx_seq_one_letter_code
_entity_poly.pdbx_strand_id
1 'polypeptide(L)'
;MTFRSTTVALAAAGLLSLLGTTTAVAAPAEAPAGQSKECGAVRLTGSLPAPAPGQAVQQQVTIGADCTPQFGPVTYKPASAAASKTAAAGQGAAAAGTTRQLRSWNEMFDCCNIRMTGLYTTATWTTDGGRITTAATEATQGNNREPWNAGWSVKSAAKTDDCTTDCAVVHTKADAEFGYQGIFDVTGNWYANTHHSSVQLNADSTASCTFDVELRHTFIGWNWQRGCE
;
A
#
# COMPACT_ATOMS: atom_id res chain seq x y z
N MET A 1 -17.51 67.90 27.82
CA MET A 1 -18.45 67.84 26.68
C MET A 1 -19.53 66.84 27.04
N THR A 2 -20.74 67.35 27.17
CA THR A 2 -21.99 66.69 27.56
C THR A 2 -22.44 65.72 26.47
N PHE A 3 -23.02 64.56 26.82
CA PHE A 3 -24.42 64.23 26.51
C PHE A 3 -24.84 62.96 27.26
N ARG A 4 -25.85 63.11 28.13
CA ARG A 4 -26.75 62.03 28.57
C ARG A 4 -27.73 61.75 27.44
N SER A 5 -28.16 60.50 27.29
CA SER A 5 -29.51 60.16 26.84
C SER A 5 -29.98 58.85 27.47
N THR A 6 -31.23 58.88 27.92
CA THR A 6 -31.95 57.93 28.77
C THR A 6 -33.09 57.32 27.95
N THR A 7 -33.38 56.02 28.13
CA THR A 7 -34.70 55.33 27.93
C THR A 7 -35.32 55.36 26.51
N VAL A 8 -36.14 54.42 26.00
CA VAL A 8 -37.31 53.69 26.52
C VAL A 8 -37.49 52.39 25.70
N ALA A 9 -38.10 51.38 26.32
CA ALA A 9 -38.51 50.07 25.79
C ALA A 9 -39.55 50.11 24.65
N LEU A 10 -39.68 49.01 23.91
CA LEU A 10 -40.97 48.50 23.40
C LEU A 10 -40.84 47.01 23.04
N ALA A 11 -41.56 46.19 23.81
CA ALA A 11 -41.87 44.82 23.44
C ALA A 11 -42.92 44.83 22.32
N ALA A 12 -42.72 44.00 21.31
CA ALA A 12 -43.78 43.57 20.41
C ALA A 12 -43.63 42.07 20.16
N ALA A 13 -44.45 41.30 20.87
CA ALA A 13 -44.81 39.95 20.48
C ALA A 13 -45.69 40.04 19.22
N GLY A 14 -45.46 39.18 18.22
CA GLY A 14 -46.24 39.23 16.99
C GLY A 14 -45.91 38.16 15.95
N LEU A 15 -46.48 36.98 16.18
CA LEU A 15 -46.98 36.01 15.20
C LEU A 15 -46.06 35.45 14.09
N LEU A 16 -45.87 34.13 14.21
CA LEU A 16 -45.98 33.10 13.15
C LEU A 16 -46.16 33.61 11.71
N SER A 17 -45.20 33.22 10.87
CA SER A 17 -45.48 32.70 9.52
C SER A 17 -44.35 31.74 9.14
N LEU A 18 -44.55 30.47 9.50
CA LEU A 18 -43.77 29.35 8.96
C LEU A 18 -44.10 29.23 7.47
N LEU A 19 -43.23 29.76 6.61
CA LEU A 19 -43.15 29.35 5.22
C LEU A 19 -42.13 28.20 5.17
N GLY A 20 -42.68 26.98 5.16
CA GLY A 20 -41.93 25.74 5.14
C GLY A 20 -41.06 25.64 3.88
N THR A 21 -39.75 25.72 4.08
CA THR A 21 -38.81 24.98 3.25
C THR A 21 -38.57 23.65 3.96
N THR A 22 -39.20 22.60 3.44
CA THR A 22 -38.86 21.22 3.80
C THR A 22 -37.41 20.99 3.35
N THR A 23 -36.46 21.30 4.24
CA THR A 23 -35.12 20.74 4.17
C THR A 23 -35.31 19.25 4.39
N ALA A 24 -35.28 18.49 3.29
CA ALA A 24 -35.18 17.05 3.35
C ALA A 24 -33.89 16.73 4.11
N VAL A 25 -34.04 16.40 5.40
CA VAL A 25 -33.00 15.72 6.14
C VAL A 25 -32.84 14.40 5.41
N ALA A 26 -31.80 14.32 4.58
CA ALA A 26 -31.40 13.05 3.98
C ALA A 26 -31.25 12.09 5.15
N ALA A 27 -32.09 11.05 5.18
CA ALA A 27 -31.89 9.94 6.09
C ALA A 27 -30.42 9.49 5.95
N PRO A 28 -29.73 9.14 7.05
CA PRO A 28 -28.40 8.56 6.93
C PRO A 28 -28.52 7.40 5.93
N ALA A 29 -27.73 7.47 4.86
CA ALA A 29 -27.68 6.38 3.89
C ALA A 29 -27.41 5.10 4.71
N GLU A 30 -28.32 4.13 4.62
CA GLU A 30 -28.05 2.82 5.15
C GLU A 30 -26.73 2.35 4.53
N ALA A 31 -25.74 2.20 5.39
CA ALA A 31 -24.57 1.41 5.13
C ALA A 31 -25.00 0.16 4.34
N PRO A 32 -24.51 -0.10 3.12
CA PRO A 32 -24.80 -1.35 2.42
C PRO A 32 -24.72 -2.52 3.39
N ALA A 33 -25.81 -3.28 3.52
CA ALA A 33 -25.89 -4.43 4.39
C ALA A 33 -24.73 -5.39 4.05
N GLY A 34 -23.74 -5.47 4.95
CA GLY A 34 -22.44 -6.11 4.69
C GLY A 34 -21.22 -5.27 5.12
N GLN A 35 -21.41 -4.03 5.59
CA GLN A 35 -20.31 -3.21 6.09
C GLN A 35 -19.57 -3.85 7.28
N SER A 36 -18.27 -4.08 7.06
CA SER A 36 -17.21 -4.26 8.05
C SER A 36 -17.47 -5.30 9.14
N LYS A 37 -17.69 -6.56 8.75
CA LYS A 37 -17.45 -7.67 9.67
C LYS A 37 -15.94 -7.82 9.87
N GLU A 38 -15.54 -7.89 11.13
CA GLU A 38 -14.17 -8.25 11.53
C GLU A 38 -13.92 -9.73 11.20
N CYS A 39 -12.74 -10.02 10.62
CA CYS A 39 -12.39 -11.31 10.04
C CYS A 39 -11.21 -11.99 10.73
N GLY A 40 -10.69 -11.41 11.82
CA GLY A 40 -9.55 -11.94 12.56
C GLY A 40 -8.23 -11.83 11.81
N ALA A 41 -7.27 -12.61 12.29
CA ALA A 41 -5.93 -12.68 11.73
C ALA A 41 -5.92 -13.43 10.40
N VAL A 42 -5.17 -12.92 9.43
CA VAL A 42 -5.01 -13.51 8.11
C VAL A 42 -3.55 -13.45 7.70
N ARG A 43 -3.04 -14.56 7.16
CA ARG A 43 -1.75 -14.61 6.47
C ARG A 43 -1.98 -14.86 4.99
N LEU A 44 -1.46 -13.98 4.16
CA LEU A 44 -1.53 -14.08 2.71
C LEU A 44 -0.12 -14.27 2.16
N THR A 45 0.03 -15.24 1.27
CA THR A 45 1.34 -15.61 0.71
C THR A 45 1.24 -15.77 -0.80
N GLY A 46 2.35 -15.59 -1.51
CA GLY A 46 2.46 -16.08 -2.89
C GLY A 46 3.52 -15.39 -3.71
N SER A 47 3.80 -16.01 -4.86
CA SER A 47 4.84 -15.61 -5.78
C SER A 47 4.24 -15.08 -7.08
N LEU A 48 4.87 -14.05 -7.63
CA LEU A 48 4.62 -13.58 -8.98
C LEU A 48 5.87 -13.83 -9.84
N PRO A 49 5.72 -14.36 -11.07
CA PRO A 49 6.86 -14.47 -11.98
C PRO A 49 7.40 -13.08 -12.29
N ALA A 50 8.70 -12.91 -12.54
CA ALA A 50 9.15 -11.60 -13.01
C ALA A 50 8.51 -11.25 -14.35
N PRO A 51 8.14 -9.99 -14.55
CA PRO A 51 7.64 -9.52 -15.83
C PRO A 51 8.77 -9.51 -16.87
N ALA A 52 8.41 -9.59 -18.15
CA ALA A 52 9.36 -9.33 -19.22
C ALA A 52 9.83 -7.85 -19.15
N PRO A 53 11.00 -7.50 -19.73
CA PRO A 53 11.47 -6.12 -19.76
C PRO A 53 10.41 -5.15 -20.30
N GLY A 54 10.14 -4.08 -19.55
CA GLY A 54 9.11 -3.09 -19.90
C GLY A 54 7.68 -3.49 -19.54
N GLN A 55 7.48 -4.60 -18.84
CA GLN A 55 6.18 -5.01 -18.30
C GLN A 55 6.16 -4.95 -16.76
N ALA A 56 4.97 -4.89 -16.21
CA ALA A 56 4.64 -5.09 -14.82
C ALA A 56 3.73 -6.31 -14.70
N VAL A 57 3.93 -7.09 -13.64
CA VAL A 57 3.01 -8.14 -13.19
C VAL A 57 2.36 -7.67 -11.88
N GLN A 58 1.05 -7.87 -11.75
CA GLN A 58 0.36 -7.53 -10.50
C GLN A 58 -0.79 -8.47 -10.21
N GLN A 59 -1.10 -8.61 -8.93
CA GLN A 59 -2.26 -9.32 -8.43
C GLN A 59 -2.89 -8.55 -7.27
N GLN A 60 -4.22 -8.59 -7.21
CA GLN A 60 -5.00 -8.15 -6.06
C GLN A 60 -5.61 -9.37 -5.37
N VAL A 61 -5.60 -9.38 -4.04
CA VAL A 61 -6.30 -10.35 -3.19
C VAL A 61 -7.23 -9.57 -2.27
N THR A 62 -8.50 -9.96 -2.21
CA THR A 62 -9.53 -9.27 -1.42
C THR A 62 -10.02 -10.19 -0.30
N ILE A 63 -10.24 -9.66 0.90
CA ILE A 63 -10.93 -10.41 1.96
C ILE A 63 -12.43 -10.45 1.63
N GLY A 64 -12.93 -11.64 1.27
CA GLY A 64 -14.30 -11.87 0.85
C GLY A 64 -15.32 -11.73 1.98
N ALA A 65 -16.61 -11.78 1.62
CA ALA A 65 -17.72 -11.65 2.58
C ALA A 65 -17.78 -12.78 3.63
N ASP A 66 -17.13 -13.91 3.34
CA ASP A 66 -16.96 -15.06 4.24
C ASP A 66 -15.67 -15.01 5.07
N CYS A 67 -14.97 -13.88 5.05
CA CYS A 67 -13.66 -13.69 5.70
C CYS A 67 -12.54 -14.56 5.12
N THR A 68 -12.70 -15.08 3.90
CA THR A 68 -11.64 -15.83 3.20
C THR A 68 -10.95 -14.98 2.14
N PRO A 69 -9.65 -15.21 1.87
CA PRO A 69 -8.97 -14.51 0.79
C PRO A 69 -9.46 -14.94 -0.58
N GLN A 70 -9.84 -13.97 -1.41
CA GLN A 70 -10.23 -14.15 -2.80
C GLN A 70 -9.12 -13.64 -3.71
N PHE A 71 -8.44 -14.58 -4.39
CA PHE A 71 -7.33 -14.26 -5.28
C PHE A 71 -7.86 -13.78 -6.63
N GLY A 72 -7.61 -12.52 -6.94
CA GLY A 72 -7.85 -11.98 -8.28
C GLY A 72 -6.87 -12.56 -9.31
N PRO A 73 -7.14 -12.34 -10.60
CA PRO A 73 -6.26 -12.78 -11.67
C PRO A 73 -4.89 -12.09 -11.58
N VAL A 74 -3.85 -12.80 -11.99
CA VAL A 74 -2.55 -12.20 -12.27
C VAL A 74 -2.66 -11.46 -13.59
N THR A 75 -2.30 -10.18 -13.61
CA THR A 75 -2.39 -9.33 -14.80
C THR A 75 -1.02 -8.80 -15.18
N TYR A 76 -0.78 -8.71 -16.49
CA TYR A 76 0.41 -8.10 -17.07
C TYR A 76 0.04 -6.77 -17.71
N LYS A 77 0.83 -5.73 -17.44
CA LYS A 77 0.63 -4.37 -17.95
C LYS A 77 1.98 -3.79 -18.39
N PRO A 78 2.01 -2.70 -19.15
CA PRO A 78 3.25 -1.94 -19.34
C PRO A 78 3.81 -1.49 -17.99
N ALA A 79 5.13 -1.53 -17.83
CA ALA A 79 5.79 -1.02 -16.64
C ALA A 79 5.50 0.48 -16.47
N SER A 80 5.44 0.95 -15.22
CA SER A 80 5.16 2.36 -14.96
C SER A 80 6.23 3.29 -15.56
N ALA A 81 5.88 4.56 -15.76
CA ALA A 81 6.86 5.57 -16.18
C ALA A 81 8.01 5.72 -15.16
N ALA A 82 7.79 5.38 -13.89
CA ALA A 82 8.83 5.37 -12.87
C ALA A 82 9.86 4.25 -13.11
N ALA A 83 9.44 3.09 -13.63
CA ALA A 83 10.33 2.01 -14.06
C ALA A 83 10.96 2.26 -15.44
N SER A 84 10.28 3.03 -16.30
CA SER A 84 10.72 3.28 -17.68
C SER A 84 11.89 4.27 -17.81
N LYS A 85 12.19 5.08 -16.79
CA LYS A 85 13.28 6.08 -16.83
C LYS A 85 14.68 5.46 -17.01
N THR A 86 14.84 4.16 -16.72
CA THR A 86 16.12 3.44 -16.81
C THR A 86 16.20 2.54 -18.06
N ALA A 87 15.08 2.29 -18.76
CA ALA A 87 14.99 1.36 -19.89
C ALA A 87 15.37 1.97 -21.26
N ALA A 88 15.50 3.30 -21.36
CA ALA A 88 15.77 3.99 -22.62
C ALA A 88 17.18 3.75 -23.22
N ALA A 89 18.05 3.00 -22.54
CA ALA A 89 19.42 2.72 -22.99
C ALA A 89 19.66 1.28 -23.49
N GLY A 90 18.64 0.40 -23.51
CA GLY A 90 18.87 -1.05 -23.59
C GLY A 90 18.02 -1.84 -24.59
N GLN A 91 17.54 -1.24 -25.68
CA GLN A 91 16.85 -1.97 -26.75
C GLN A 91 17.86 -2.69 -27.66
N GLY A 92 18.50 -3.72 -27.11
CA GLY A 92 19.42 -4.61 -27.80
C GLY A 92 19.67 -5.83 -26.92
N ALA A 93 19.97 -6.98 -27.52
CA ALA A 93 20.32 -8.21 -26.79
C ALA A 93 21.24 -7.87 -25.61
N ALA A 94 20.86 -8.30 -24.41
CA ALA A 94 21.53 -7.99 -23.15
C ALA A 94 23.07 -8.07 -23.29
N ALA A 95 23.70 -6.91 -23.45
CA ALA A 95 25.15 -6.84 -23.54
C ALA A 95 25.74 -7.18 -22.17
N ALA A 96 26.88 -7.87 -22.17
CA ALA A 96 27.72 -8.01 -20.99
C ALA A 96 27.89 -6.65 -20.29
N GLY A 97 27.72 -6.61 -18.96
CA GLY A 97 27.83 -5.38 -18.18
C GLY A 97 26.59 -4.49 -18.15
N THR A 98 25.43 -4.94 -18.66
CA THR A 98 24.18 -4.18 -18.57
C THR A 98 23.64 -4.17 -17.13
N THR A 99 23.37 -2.99 -16.60
CA THR A 99 22.67 -2.80 -15.31
C THR A 99 21.16 -2.83 -15.51
N ARG A 100 20.46 -3.55 -14.64
CA ARG A 100 19.00 -3.70 -14.63
C ARG A 100 18.43 -3.23 -13.31
N GLN A 101 17.14 -2.95 -13.35
CA GLN A 101 16.37 -2.55 -12.19
C GLN A 101 15.08 -3.35 -12.15
N LEU A 102 14.64 -3.72 -10.94
CA LEU A 102 13.38 -4.37 -10.66
C LEU A 102 12.75 -3.68 -9.46
N ARG A 103 11.54 -3.17 -9.62
CA ARG A 103 10.75 -2.59 -8.55
C ARG A 103 9.70 -3.59 -8.09
N SER A 104 9.51 -3.71 -6.79
CA SER A 104 8.43 -4.50 -6.19
C SER A 104 7.60 -3.66 -5.23
N TRP A 105 6.32 -4.01 -5.08
CA TRP A 105 5.43 -3.41 -4.10
C TRP A 105 4.54 -4.47 -3.46
N ASN A 106 4.31 -4.29 -2.17
CA ASN A 106 3.48 -5.13 -1.31
C ASN A 106 2.66 -4.19 -0.43
N GLU A 107 1.41 -3.94 -0.81
CA GLU A 107 0.57 -2.88 -0.26
C GLU A 107 -0.75 -3.42 0.28
N MET A 108 -1.18 -2.92 1.43
CA MET A 108 -2.48 -3.23 2.02
C MET A 108 -3.38 -2.00 1.97
N PHE A 109 -4.62 -2.18 1.55
CA PHE A 109 -5.64 -1.15 1.41
C PHE A 109 -6.88 -1.52 2.22
N ASP A 110 -7.59 -0.52 2.71
CA ASP A 110 -8.91 -0.72 3.31
C ASP A 110 -9.99 -0.96 2.24
N CYS A 111 -11.24 -1.15 2.68
CA CYS A 111 -12.39 -1.35 1.81
C CYS A 111 -12.76 -0.12 0.95
N CYS A 112 -12.18 1.04 1.24
CA CYS A 112 -12.36 2.30 0.53
C CYS A 112 -11.21 2.59 -0.45
N ASN A 113 -10.30 1.64 -0.68
CA ASN A 113 -9.08 1.81 -1.48
C ASN A 113 -8.12 2.88 -0.95
N ILE A 114 -8.12 3.14 0.37
CA ILE A 114 -7.08 3.94 1.01
C ILE A 114 -5.93 3.01 1.39
N ARG A 115 -4.72 3.29 0.89
CA ARG A 115 -3.52 2.52 1.24
C ARG A 115 -3.26 2.68 2.73
N MET A 116 -3.27 1.58 3.48
CA MET A 116 -2.94 1.55 4.90
C MET A 116 -1.43 1.48 5.12
N THR A 117 -0.81 0.45 4.56
CA THR A 117 0.61 0.14 4.72
C THR A 117 1.19 -0.38 3.40
N GLY A 118 2.49 -0.26 3.22
CA GLY A 118 3.16 -0.73 2.03
C GLY A 118 4.65 -0.89 2.23
N LEU A 119 5.21 -1.92 1.61
CA LEU A 119 6.64 -2.18 1.51
C LEU A 119 7.03 -2.19 0.03
N TYR A 120 8.06 -1.42 -0.30
CA TYR A 120 8.56 -1.26 -1.67
C TYR A 120 10.02 -1.62 -1.71
N THR A 121 10.43 -2.35 -2.74
CA THR A 121 11.85 -2.60 -3.00
C THR A 121 12.25 -2.15 -4.38
N THR A 122 13.50 -1.73 -4.52
CA THR A 122 14.13 -1.43 -5.80
C THR A 122 15.46 -2.17 -5.84
N ALA A 123 15.52 -3.25 -6.61
CA ALA A 123 16.73 -4.02 -6.83
C ALA A 123 17.42 -3.53 -8.10
N THR A 124 18.73 -3.31 -8.04
CA THR A 124 19.58 -2.93 -9.17
C THR A 124 20.73 -3.93 -9.27
N TRP A 125 20.96 -4.52 -10.43
CA TRP A 125 22.05 -5.50 -10.60
C TRP A 125 22.67 -5.47 -12.00
N THR A 126 23.94 -5.82 -12.06
CA THR A 126 24.71 -5.93 -13.29
C THR A 126 25.15 -7.37 -13.49
N THR A 127 25.04 -7.86 -14.72
CA THR A 127 25.43 -9.23 -15.09
C THR A 127 26.55 -9.21 -16.12
N ASP A 128 27.56 -10.03 -15.95
CA ASP A 128 28.62 -10.27 -16.94
C ASP A 128 29.14 -11.72 -16.82
N GLY A 129 29.47 -12.34 -17.95
CA GLY A 129 30.06 -13.69 -17.97
C GLY A 129 29.24 -14.78 -17.26
N GLY A 130 27.90 -14.65 -17.22
CA GLY A 130 27.04 -15.58 -16.49
C GLY A 130 27.09 -15.42 -14.97
N ARG A 131 27.52 -14.26 -14.47
CA ARG A 131 27.61 -13.89 -13.05
C ARG A 131 26.93 -12.54 -12.82
N ILE A 132 26.43 -12.33 -11.61
CA ILE A 132 26.05 -11.02 -11.10
C ILE A 132 27.32 -10.38 -10.56
N THR A 133 27.80 -9.32 -11.21
CA THR A 133 29.03 -8.63 -10.80
C THR A 133 28.78 -7.65 -9.67
N THR A 134 27.63 -6.97 -9.68
CA THR A 134 27.16 -6.11 -8.60
C THR A 134 25.65 -6.25 -8.43
N ALA A 135 25.19 -6.16 -7.18
CA ALA A 135 23.78 -6.03 -6.86
C ALA A 135 23.59 -5.15 -5.64
N ALA A 136 22.51 -4.38 -5.63
CA ALA A 136 22.06 -3.60 -4.49
C ALA A 136 20.54 -3.58 -4.48
N THR A 137 19.93 -3.75 -3.31
CA THR A 137 18.49 -3.54 -3.15
C THR A 137 18.22 -2.46 -2.10
N GLU A 138 17.34 -1.53 -2.43
CA GLU A 138 16.77 -0.56 -1.50
C GLU A 138 15.38 -1.01 -1.06
N ALA A 139 15.00 -0.70 0.18
CA ALA A 139 13.66 -0.98 0.71
C ALA A 139 13.11 0.28 1.39
N THR A 140 11.87 0.64 1.06
CA THR A 140 11.17 1.81 1.63
C THR A 140 9.76 1.42 2.07
N GLN A 141 9.20 2.20 2.99
CA GLN A 141 7.88 1.95 3.57
C GLN A 141 6.94 3.08 3.23
N GLY A 142 5.66 2.76 3.10
CA GLY A 142 4.56 3.71 3.03
C GLY A 142 3.52 3.38 4.09
N ASN A 143 3.01 4.39 4.78
CA ASN A 143 1.95 4.24 5.76
C ASN A 143 1.04 5.46 5.71
N ASN A 144 -0.27 5.23 5.84
CA ASN A 144 -1.23 6.32 5.90
C ASN A 144 -1.38 6.87 7.32
N ARG A 145 -1.39 8.19 7.42
CA ARG A 145 -1.56 8.94 8.68
C ARG A 145 -2.87 9.70 8.66
N GLU A 146 -3.51 9.75 9.80
CA GLU A 146 -4.65 10.61 10.05
C GLU A 146 -4.15 12.00 10.52
N PRO A 147 -4.90 13.11 10.25
CA PRO A 147 -4.44 14.48 10.51
C PRO A 147 -3.99 14.80 11.94
N TRP A 148 -4.45 14.06 12.95
CA TRP A 148 -4.17 14.29 14.38
C TRP A 148 -3.06 13.37 14.91
N ASN A 149 -2.03 13.08 14.10
CA ASN A 149 -0.93 12.19 14.45
C ASN A 149 -1.37 10.76 14.83
N ALA A 150 -2.49 10.31 14.26
CA ALA A 150 -2.96 8.93 14.36
C ALA A 150 -2.73 8.18 13.03
N GLY A 151 -3.19 6.95 12.94
CA GLY A 151 -3.05 6.08 11.77
C GLY A 151 -1.95 5.04 11.91
N TRP A 152 -1.47 4.59 10.76
CA TRP A 152 -0.44 3.57 10.65
C TRP A 152 0.95 4.16 10.89
N SER A 153 1.81 3.41 11.58
CA SER A 153 3.20 3.78 11.85
C SER A 153 4.11 2.58 11.64
N VAL A 154 5.30 2.82 11.08
CA VAL A 154 6.35 1.80 11.02
C VAL A 154 6.86 1.55 12.44
N LYS A 155 6.91 0.28 12.84
CA LYS A 155 7.47 -0.16 14.13
C LYS A 155 8.90 -0.67 13.96
N SER A 156 9.13 -1.46 12.92
CA SER A 156 10.44 -1.95 12.53
C SER A 156 10.49 -2.09 11.02
N ALA A 157 11.69 -2.00 10.47
CA ALA A 157 11.95 -2.33 9.08
C ALA A 157 13.38 -2.86 8.97
N ALA A 158 13.55 -3.90 8.16
CA ALA A 158 14.84 -4.54 7.94
C ALA A 158 14.98 -4.95 6.47
N LYS A 159 16.23 -5.11 6.05
CA LYS A 159 16.57 -5.63 4.73
C LYS A 159 17.89 -6.37 4.80
N THR A 160 17.96 -7.52 4.13
CA THR A 160 19.17 -8.32 4.02
C THR A 160 19.34 -8.79 2.58
N ASP A 161 20.56 -8.67 2.06
CA ASP A 161 20.99 -9.32 0.82
C ASP A 161 21.97 -10.43 1.21
N ASP A 162 21.88 -11.60 0.59
CA ASP A 162 22.77 -12.74 0.89
C ASP A 162 24.14 -12.62 0.22
N CYS A 163 24.19 -12.03 -0.97
CA CYS A 163 25.38 -11.82 -1.79
C CYS A 163 25.18 -10.58 -2.67
N THR A 164 26.23 -9.78 -2.88
CA THR A 164 26.12 -8.52 -3.65
C THR A 164 27.21 -8.34 -4.69
N THR A 165 28.16 -9.27 -4.80
CA THR A 165 29.31 -9.18 -5.72
C THR A 165 29.77 -10.57 -6.12
N ASP A 166 29.94 -10.78 -7.43
CA ASP A 166 30.36 -12.04 -8.04
C ASP A 166 29.56 -13.26 -7.55
N CYS A 167 28.24 -13.23 -7.79
CA CYS A 167 27.30 -14.26 -7.36
C CYS A 167 26.60 -14.89 -8.58
N ALA A 168 26.16 -16.15 -8.48
CA ALA A 168 25.31 -16.75 -9.51
C ALA A 168 23.85 -16.29 -9.39
N VAL A 169 23.41 -16.08 -8.14
CA VAL A 169 22.07 -15.66 -7.75
C VAL A 169 22.24 -14.71 -6.56
N VAL A 170 21.34 -13.74 -6.43
CA VAL A 170 21.21 -12.88 -5.25
C VAL A 170 19.80 -13.02 -4.71
N HIS A 171 19.69 -13.24 -3.41
CA HIS A 171 18.43 -13.24 -2.67
C HIS A 171 18.39 -12.03 -1.74
N THR A 172 17.40 -11.19 -1.96
CA THR A 172 17.06 -10.10 -1.06
C THR A 172 15.81 -10.46 -0.26
N LYS A 173 15.81 -10.10 1.01
CA LYS A 173 14.62 -10.05 1.87
C LYS A 173 14.46 -8.64 2.43
N ALA A 174 13.24 -8.15 2.43
CA ALA A 174 12.84 -6.92 3.08
C ALA A 174 11.61 -7.18 3.95
N ASP A 175 11.61 -6.62 5.15
CA ASP A 175 10.60 -6.82 6.17
C ASP A 175 10.17 -5.46 6.71
N ALA A 176 8.88 -5.26 6.93
CA ALA A 176 8.37 -4.06 7.59
C ALA A 176 7.16 -4.38 8.46
N GLU A 177 7.25 -4.02 9.73
CA GLU A 177 6.15 -4.13 10.69
C GLU A 177 5.49 -2.77 10.89
N PHE A 178 4.17 -2.77 10.90
CA PHE A 178 3.36 -1.59 11.09
C PHE A 178 2.37 -1.82 12.24
N GLY A 179 2.13 -0.77 13.01
CA GLY A 179 1.04 -0.73 13.98
C GLY A 179 0.15 0.47 13.72
N TYR A 180 -1.15 0.32 13.95
CA TYR A 180 -2.11 1.41 13.84
C TYR A 180 -2.54 1.87 15.22
N GLN A 181 -2.61 3.19 15.42
CA GLN A 181 -3.26 3.80 16.57
C GLN A 181 -4.12 4.96 16.08
N GLY A 182 -5.42 4.93 16.33
CA GLY A 182 -6.35 5.94 15.84
C GLY A 182 -7.78 5.68 16.26
N ILE A 183 -8.74 6.21 15.50
CA ILE A 183 -10.16 6.12 15.86
C ILE A 183 -10.66 4.67 15.95
N PHE A 184 -10.08 3.76 15.16
CA PHE A 184 -10.45 2.35 15.16
C PHE A 184 -9.73 1.51 16.21
N ASP A 185 -8.64 2.03 16.80
CA ASP A 185 -7.89 1.39 17.89
C ASP A 185 -7.09 2.46 18.64
N VAL A 186 -7.69 2.92 19.73
CA VAL A 186 -7.10 3.96 20.58
C VAL A 186 -5.88 3.46 21.37
N THR A 187 -5.77 2.13 21.55
CA THR A 187 -4.70 1.51 22.35
C THR A 187 -3.43 1.25 21.55
N GLY A 188 -3.56 1.09 20.24
CA GLY A 188 -2.45 0.78 19.33
C GLY A 188 -2.00 -0.68 19.34
N ASN A 189 -2.80 -1.57 19.92
CA ASN A 189 -2.44 -2.98 20.14
C ASN A 189 -3.31 -3.97 19.35
N TRP A 190 -4.35 -3.49 18.68
CA TRP A 190 -5.30 -4.31 17.96
C TRP A 190 -4.85 -4.52 16.52
N TYR A 191 -4.52 -3.47 15.77
CA TYR A 191 -4.18 -3.63 14.35
C TYR A 191 -2.68 -3.55 14.11
N ALA A 192 -2.16 -4.59 13.44
CA ALA A 192 -0.78 -4.66 12.99
C ALA A 192 -0.70 -5.40 11.65
N ASN A 193 0.18 -4.90 10.79
CA ASN A 193 0.48 -5.50 9.49
C ASN A 193 1.98 -5.76 9.42
N THR A 194 2.38 -6.95 9.01
CA THR A 194 3.77 -7.29 8.72
C THR A 194 3.88 -7.63 7.25
N HIS A 195 4.69 -6.88 6.51
CA HIS A 195 4.98 -7.15 5.10
C HIS A 195 6.33 -7.82 4.97
N HIS A 196 6.38 -8.87 4.15
CA HIS A 196 7.60 -9.51 3.72
C HIS A 196 7.67 -9.47 2.20
N SER A 197 8.82 -9.06 1.67
CA SER A 197 9.12 -9.09 0.24
C SER A 197 10.44 -9.80 0.04
N SER A 198 10.45 -10.84 -0.80
CA SER A 198 11.66 -11.50 -1.25
C SER A 198 11.84 -11.30 -2.75
N VAL A 199 13.04 -10.86 -3.13
CA VAL A 199 13.45 -10.72 -4.52
C VAL A 199 14.59 -11.69 -4.79
N GLN A 200 14.50 -12.44 -5.88
CA GLN A 200 15.61 -13.24 -6.41
C GLN A 200 16.06 -12.63 -7.72
N LEU A 201 17.37 -12.41 -7.86
CA LEU A 201 18.02 -11.93 -9.08
C LEU A 201 18.93 -13.03 -9.61
N ASN A 202 18.88 -13.29 -10.91
CA ASN A 202 19.67 -14.34 -11.55
C ASN A 202 20.67 -13.75 -12.56
N ALA A 203 21.79 -14.45 -12.76
CA ALA A 203 22.83 -14.02 -13.69
C ALA A 203 22.42 -14.07 -15.18
N ASP A 204 21.36 -14.83 -15.51
CA ASP A 204 20.72 -14.82 -16.83
C ASP A 204 19.80 -13.61 -17.04
N SER A 205 19.82 -12.65 -16.11
CA SER A 205 19.02 -11.42 -16.12
C SER A 205 17.54 -11.61 -15.81
N THR A 206 17.12 -12.80 -15.41
CA THR A 206 15.77 -13.03 -14.88
C THR A 206 15.70 -12.67 -13.40
N ALA A 207 14.47 -12.52 -12.89
CA ALA A 207 14.21 -12.30 -11.48
C ALA A 207 12.93 -13.00 -11.04
N SER A 208 12.61 -12.95 -9.75
CA SER A 208 11.28 -13.30 -9.23
C SER A 208 10.97 -12.51 -7.98
N CYS A 209 9.67 -12.38 -7.68
CA CYS A 209 9.19 -11.68 -6.52
C CYS A 209 8.22 -12.54 -5.73
N THR A 210 8.47 -12.66 -4.44
CA THR A 210 7.59 -13.34 -3.50
C THR A 210 7.17 -12.36 -2.42
N PHE A 211 5.90 -12.42 -2.06
CA PHE A 211 5.31 -11.50 -1.12
C PHE A 211 4.49 -12.26 -0.10
N ASP A 212 4.65 -11.85 1.15
CA ASP A 212 3.77 -12.27 2.23
C ASP A 212 3.26 -11.03 2.97
N VAL A 213 2.05 -11.12 3.50
CA VAL A 213 1.55 -10.17 4.47
C VAL A 213 0.83 -10.91 5.59
N GLU A 214 1.17 -10.54 6.82
CA GLU A 214 0.50 -11.01 8.03
C GLU A 214 -0.30 -9.86 8.62
N LEU A 215 -1.58 -10.10 8.85
CA LEU A 215 -2.52 -9.13 9.38
C LEU A 215 -3.04 -9.66 10.71
N ARG A 216 -2.85 -8.89 11.79
CA ARG A 216 -3.34 -9.31 13.11
C ARG A 216 -4.87 -9.32 13.16
N HIS A 217 -5.50 -8.34 12.52
CA HIS A 217 -6.95 -8.23 12.38
C HIS A 217 -7.28 -7.63 11.01
N THR A 218 -8.38 -8.07 10.43
CA THR A 218 -8.81 -7.70 9.07
C THR A 218 -10.31 -7.46 9.01
N PHE A 219 -10.77 -6.84 7.93
CA PHE A 219 -12.18 -6.68 7.62
C PHE A 219 -12.50 -7.17 6.22
N ILE A 220 -13.77 -7.53 6.01
CA ILE A 220 -14.32 -7.73 4.66
C ILE A 220 -13.98 -6.51 3.79
N GLY A 221 -13.52 -6.79 2.57
CA GLY A 221 -13.22 -5.78 1.56
C GLY A 221 -11.82 -5.17 1.68
N TRP A 222 -11.01 -5.52 2.68
CA TRP A 222 -9.59 -5.17 2.66
C TRP A 222 -8.90 -5.80 1.45
N ASN A 223 -7.96 -5.08 0.85
CA ASN A 223 -7.31 -5.46 -0.39
C ASN A 223 -5.80 -5.47 -0.25
N TRP A 224 -5.21 -6.62 -0.50
CA TRP A 224 -3.78 -6.75 -0.71
C TRP A 224 -3.45 -6.57 -2.19
N GLN A 225 -2.61 -5.60 -2.51
CA GLN A 225 -2.08 -5.42 -3.87
C GLN A 225 -0.58 -5.68 -3.86
N ARG A 226 -0.13 -6.50 -4.80
CA ARG A 226 1.28 -6.85 -4.95
C ARG A 226 1.69 -6.88 -6.41
N GLY A 227 2.96 -6.58 -6.69
CA GLY A 227 3.46 -6.60 -8.05
C GLY A 227 4.95 -6.35 -8.18
N CYS A 228 5.45 -6.61 -9.39
CA CYS A 228 6.81 -6.35 -9.82
C CYS A 228 6.85 -5.74 -11.21
N GLU A 229 7.84 -4.89 -11.48
CA GLU A 229 8.05 -4.21 -12.77
C GLU A 229 9.50 -3.81 -13.03
#